data_AF-F4PGB3-F1
#
_entry.id   AF-F4PGB3-F1
#
_cell.length_a   1.000
_cell.length_b   1.000
_cell.length_c   1.000
_cell.angle_alpha   90.00
_cell.angle_beta   90.00
_cell.angle_gamma   90.00
#
_symmetry.space_group_name_H-M   'P 1'
#
loop_
_entity.id
_entity.type
_entity.pdbx_description
1 polymer ?
#
loop_
_entity_poly.entity_id
_entity_poly.type
_entity_poly.pdbx_seq_one_letter_code
_entity_poly.pdbx_strand_id
1 'polypeptide(L)'
;MSSDQVLAYQNEISQLKLDIEILNQDRRLLYTENAQLKEENTRIQATVTRLELAIDKYRSLVQKSNDAMQQKSNDQMAAVQNIRSMTSGDEDKAFCEKFGLPKGEFSIISYSCTNDVFQAGSLHITPYYLCFELHLGLLKTVENTITMPIKDIVALNKVKMFKFLPGKGACAEVKMKDNSIKLFKGFLRRKECLRNIYNQALTIGHTINMLREGNPDHEHLSPDN
;
A
#
# COMPACT_ATOMS: atom_id res chain seq x y z
N MET A 1 2.41 82.17 -48.66
CA MET A 1 1.68 81.33 -47.68
C MET A 1 0.74 82.23 -46.89
N SER A 2 -0.51 81.82 -46.70
CA SER A 2 -1.43 82.59 -45.85
C SER A 2 -1.07 82.42 -44.38
N SER A 3 -1.42 83.41 -43.55
CA SER A 3 -1.24 83.34 -42.09
C SER A 3 -1.90 82.08 -41.49
N ASP A 4 -3.04 81.68 -42.04
CA ASP A 4 -3.79 80.50 -41.59
C ASP A 4 -3.04 79.18 -41.87
N GLN A 5 -2.34 79.09 -43.00
CA GLN A 5 -1.50 77.94 -43.31
C GLN A 5 -0.32 77.81 -42.33
N VAL A 6 0.30 78.94 -41.97
CA VAL A 6 1.40 78.95 -41.00
C VAL A 6 0.92 78.50 -39.61
N LEU A 7 -0.26 78.97 -39.18
CA LEU A 7 -0.86 78.57 -37.91
C LEU A 7 -1.22 77.07 -37.89
N ALA A 8 -1.79 76.55 -38.98
CA ALA A 8 -2.11 75.13 -39.12
C ALA A 8 -0.86 74.24 -38.98
N TYR A 9 0.23 74.60 -39.67
CA TYR A 9 1.50 73.87 -39.55
C TYR A 9 2.11 73.97 -38.15
N GLN A 10 1.98 75.10 -37.47
CA GLN A 10 2.45 75.24 -36.08
C GLN A 10 1.70 74.31 -35.12
N ASN A 11 0.38 74.19 -35.29
CA ASN A 11 -0.43 73.26 -34.50
C ASN A 11 -0.06 71.80 -34.80
N GLU A 12 0.12 71.44 -36.07
CA GLU A 12 0.53 70.10 -36.48
C GLU A 12 1.90 69.73 -35.94
N ILE A 13 2.89 70.63 -36.02
CA ILE A 13 4.22 70.43 -35.43
C ILE A 13 4.13 70.23 -33.92
N SER A 14 3.23 70.97 -33.25
CA SER A 14 3.05 70.86 -31.79
C SER A 14 2.44 69.52 -31.41
N GLN A 15 1.47 69.04 -32.19
CA GLN A 15 0.88 67.71 -32.00
C GLN A 15 1.91 66.61 -32.24
N LEU A 16 2.67 66.68 -33.34
CA LEU A 16 3.70 65.69 -33.65
C LEU A 16 4.79 65.63 -32.58
N LYS A 17 5.15 66.75 -31.95
CA LYS A 17 6.10 66.77 -30.82
C LYS A 17 5.55 66.01 -29.61
N LEU A 18 4.27 66.21 -29.30
CA LEU A 18 3.60 65.48 -28.21
C LEU A 18 3.54 63.98 -28.51
N ASP A 19 3.18 63.60 -29.72
CA ASP A 19 3.10 62.19 -30.14
C ASP A 19 4.48 61.51 -30.07
N ILE A 20 5.55 62.20 -30.48
CA ILE A 20 6.94 61.72 -30.35
C ILE A 20 7.32 61.52 -28.87
N GLU A 21 6.89 62.41 -27.99
CA GLU A 21 7.17 62.30 -26.56
C GLU A 21 6.47 61.09 -25.94
N ILE A 22 5.19 60.88 -26.27
CA ILE A 22 4.40 59.70 -25.86
C ILE A 22 5.07 58.42 -26.38
N LEU A 23 5.41 58.36 -27.67
CA LEU A 23 6.08 57.19 -28.26
C LEU A 23 7.43 56.89 -27.58
N ASN A 24 8.19 57.93 -27.22
CA ASN A 24 9.45 57.75 -26.50
C ASN A 24 9.24 57.23 -25.07
N GLN A 25 8.16 57.64 -24.40
CA GLN A 25 7.78 57.13 -23.09
C GLN A 25 7.37 55.66 -23.17
N ASP A 26 6.51 55.31 -24.12
CA ASP A 26 6.08 53.92 -24.36
C ASP A 26 7.26 53.02 -24.69
N ARG A 27 8.20 53.51 -25.53
CA ARG A 27 9.42 52.78 -25.85
C ARG A 27 10.25 52.47 -24.60
N ARG A 28 10.36 53.41 -23.66
CA ARG A 28 11.08 53.19 -22.39
C ARG A 28 10.37 52.15 -21.53
N LEU A 29 9.06 52.23 -21.40
CA LEU A 29 8.26 51.27 -20.63
C LEU A 29 8.43 49.85 -21.19
N LEU A 30 8.31 49.70 -22.51
CA LEU A 30 8.49 48.41 -23.18
C LEU A 30 9.90 47.83 -22.99
N TYR A 31 10.94 48.66 -22.97
CA TYR A 31 12.30 48.19 -22.67
C TYR A 31 12.44 47.70 -21.22
N THR A 32 11.86 48.42 -20.27
CA THR A 32 11.87 48.01 -18.86
C THR A 32 11.12 46.70 -18.65
N GLU A 33 9.93 46.56 -19.24
CA GLU A 33 9.14 45.34 -19.16
C GLU A 33 9.86 44.16 -19.83
N ASN A 34 10.46 44.35 -21.01
CA ASN A 34 11.26 43.31 -21.65
C ASN A 34 12.46 42.87 -20.81
N ALA A 35 13.12 43.81 -20.11
CA ALA A 35 14.23 43.49 -19.24
C ALA A 35 13.77 42.62 -18.06
N GLN A 36 12.64 42.98 -17.43
CA GLN A 36 12.05 42.21 -16.32
C GLN A 36 11.61 40.82 -16.77
N LEU A 37 10.92 40.70 -17.92
CA LEU A 37 10.50 39.41 -18.47
C LEU A 37 11.69 38.50 -18.80
N LYS A 38 12.80 39.05 -19.30
CA LYS A 38 14.03 38.27 -19.52
C LYS A 38 14.63 37.75 -18.23
N GLU A 39 14.66 38.56 -17.19
CA GLU A 39 15.15 38.16 -15.87
C GLU A 39 14.28 37.05 -15.27
N GLU A 40 12.95 37.22 -15.34
CA GLU A 40 12.00 36.22 -14.84
C GLU A 40 12.08 34.91 -15.60
N ASN A 41 12.21 34.96 -16.93
CA ASN A 41 12.38 33.77 -17.76
C ASN A 41 13.67 33.01 -17.40
N THR A 42 14.76 33.74 -17.16
CA THR A 42 16.03 33.16 -16.69
C THR A 42 15.87 32.47 -15.34
N ARG A 43 15.13 33.10 -14.41
CA ARG A 43 14.83 32.53 -13.09
C ARG A 43 13.96 31.27 -13.17
N ILE A 44 12.95 31.28 -14.05
CA ILE A 44 12.07 30.13 -14.29
C ILE A 44 12.90 28.97 -14.86
N GLN A 45 13.74 29.22 -15.87
CA GLN A 45 14.62 28.20 -16.45
C GLN A 45 15.53 27.56 -15.39
N ALA A 46 16.17 28.36 -14.53
CA ALA A 46 16.98 27.84 -13.43
C ALA A 46 16.17 26.98 -12.45
N THR A 47 14.91 27.32 -12.23
CA THR A 47 14.02 26.54 -11.36
C THR A 47 13.62 25.22 -12.00
N VAL A 48 13.30 25.22 -13.29
CA VAL A 48 13.00 24.01 -14.07
C VAL A 48 14.18 23.03 -14.02
N THR A 49 15.39 23.48 -14.32
CA THR A 49 16.60 22.64 -14.26
C THR A 49 16.82 22.03 -12.87
N ARG A 50 16.56 22.80 -11.79
CA ARG A 50 16.67 22.27 -10.42
C ARG A 50 15.63 21.18 -10.13
N LEU A 51 14.40 21.34 -10.61
CA LEU A 51 13.33 20.36 -10.43
C LEU A 51 13.61 19.08 -11.22
N GLU A 52 14.13 19.20 -12.45
CA GLU A 52 14.53 18.05 -13.27
C GLU A 52 15.61 17.21 -12.57
N LEU A 53 16.64 17.85 -12.02
CA LEU A 53 17.68 17.17 -11.23
C LEU A 53 17.11 16.47 -9.99
N ALA A 54 16.12 17.06 -9.33
CA ALA A 54 15.47 16.45 -8.17
C ALA A 54 14.66 15.21 -8.59
N ILE A 55 13.92 15.28 -9.71
CA ILE A 55 13.16 14.15 -10.27
C ILE A 55 14.08 12.97 -10.57
N ASP A 56 15.22 13.21 -11.21
CA ASP A 56 16.18 12.15 -11.54
C ASP A 56 16.76 11.50 -10.28
N LYS A 57 17.06 12.31 -9.24
CA LYS A 57 17.49 11.80 -7.95
C LYS A 57 16.43 10.90 -7.29
N TYR A 58 15.16 11.30 -7.33
CA TYR A 58 14.07 10.48 -6.79
C TYR A 58 13.86 9.19 -7.58
N ARG A 59 13.93 9.24 -8.92
CA ARG A 59 13.86 8.04 -9.77
C ARG A 59 14.96 7.04 -9.42
N SER A 60 16.20 7.51 -9.25
CA SER A 60 17.32 6.65 -8.85
C SER A 60 17.10 6.00 -7.48
N LEU A 61 16.55 6.74 -6.50
CA LEU A 61 16.26 6.20 -5.17
C LEU A 61 15.16 5.14 -5.21
N VAL A 62 14.08 5.39 -5.96
CA VAL A 62 12.99 4.42 -6.14
C VAL A 62 13.51 3.15 -6.81
N GLN A 63 14.33 3.27 -7.85
CA GLN A 63 14.93 2.12 -8.53
C GLN A 63 15.76 1.28 -7.55
N LYS A 64 16.69 1.90 -6.81
CA LYS A 64 17.51 1.20 -5.80
C LYS A 64 16.68 0.51 -4.73
N SER A 65 15.59 1.14 -4.29
CA SER A 65 14.69 0.55 -3.30
C SER A 65 13.97 -0.69 -3.86
N ASN A 66 13.51 -0.63 -5.11
CA ASN A 66 12.86 -1.76 -5.77
C ASN A 66 13.83 -2.92 -5.99
N ASP A 67 15.04 -2.64 -6.45
CA ASP A 67 16.07 -3.66 -6.67
C ASP A 67 16.42 -4.38 -5.34
N ALA A 68 16.59 -3.62 -4.25
CA ALA A 68 16.86 -4.18 -2.93
C ALA A 68 15.69 -5.03 -2.40
N MET A 69 14.45 -4.65 -2.71
CA MET A 69 13.25 -5.40 -2.33
C MET A 69 13.15 -6.72 -3.11
N GLN A 70 13.38 -6.68 -4.42
CA GLN A 70 13.39 -7.88 -5.26
C GLN A 70 14.50 -8.84 -4.83
N GLN A 71 15.70 -8.33 -4.53
CA GLN A 71 16.80 -9.14 -4.04
C GLN A 71 16.44 -9.86 -2.73
N LYS A 72 15.90 -9.13 -1.75
CA LYS A 72 15.44 -9.74 -0.48
C LYS A 72 14.34 -10.79 -0.68
N SER A 73 13.41 -10.55 -1.61
CA SER A 73 12.36 -11.53 -1.93
C SER A 73 12.95 -12.81 -2.52
N ASN A 74 13.90 -12.70 -3.43
CA ASN A 74 14.57 -13.84 -4.06
C ASN A 74 15.39 -14.64 -3.03
N ASP A 75 16.11 -13.94 -2.16
CA ASP A 75 16.92 -14.57 -1.10
C ASP A 75 16.05 -15.33 -0.09
N GLN A 76 14.89 -14.77 0.29
CA GLN A 76 13.93 -15.45 1.16
C GLN A 76 13.35 -16.71 0.50
N MET A 77 12.99 -16.63 -0.78
CA MET A 77 12.43 -17.77 -1.51
C MET A 77 13.46 -18.90 -1.66
N ALA A 78 14.72 -18.56 -1.93
CA ALA A 78 15.82 -19.51 -1.98
C ALA A 78 16.08 -20.17 -0.61
N ALA A 79 15.98 -19.42 0.48
CA ALA A 79 16.13 -19.96 1.83
C ALA A 79 15.00 -20.93 2.20
N VAL A 80 13.76 -20.62 1.82
CA VAL A 80 12.59 -21.50 2.04
C VAL A 80 12.72 -22.81 1.26
N GLN A 81 13.26 -22.77 0.04
CA GLN A 81 13.51 -23.98 -0.75
C GLN A 81 14.65 -24.84 -0.17
N ASN A 82 15.73 -24.23 0.33
CA ASN A 82 16.88 -24.95 0.88
C ASN A 82 16.61 -25.63 2.23
N ILE A 83 15.67 -25.14 3.04
CA ILE A 83 15.28 -25.79 4.31
C ILE A 83 14.41 -27.04 4.08
N ARG A 84 13.83 -27.21 2.87
CA ARG A 84 12.89 -28.28 2.51
C ARG A 84 13.56 -29.50 1.85
N SER A 85 14.55 -30.06 2.52
CA SER A 85 15.12 -31.37 2.18
C SER A 85 14.05 -32.48 2.24
N MET A 86 14.30 -33.58 1.52
CA MET A 86 13.37 -34.59 0.95
C MET A 86 12.40 -35.34 1.89
N THR A 87 12.33 -35.03 3.18
CA THR A 87 11.40 -35.64 4.15
C THR A 87 10.04 -34.95 4.22
N SER A 88 9.88 -33.78 3.60
CA SER A 88 8.67 -32.94 3.69
C SER A 88 7.56 -33.29 2.67
N GLY A 89 7.88 -34.02 1.59
CA GLY A 89 6.92 -34.31 0.52
C GLY A 89 5.76 -35.23 0.95
N ASP A 90 6.03 -36.22 1.79
CA ASP A 90 5.00 -37.13 2.31
C ASP A 90 4.11 -36.46 3.37
N GLU A 91 4.69 -35.58 4.19
CA GLU A 91 3.96 -34.78 5.18
C GLU A 91 3.02 -33.77 4.48
N ASP A 92 3.49 -33.10 3.43
CA ASP A 92 2.69 -32.18 2.63
C ASP A 92 1.51 -32.90 1.95
N LYS A 93 1.75 -34.12 1.44
CA LYS A 93 0.71 -34.95 0.85
C LYS A 93 -0.35 -35.36 1.88
N ALA A 94 0.07 -35.83 3.06
CA ALA A 94 -0.85 -36.18 4.14
C ALA A 94 -1.65 -34.96 4.63
N PHE A 95 -1.01 -33.78 4.68
CA PHE A 95 -1.67 -32.52 5.01
C PHE A 95 -2.72 -32.15 3.95
N CYS A 96 -2.37 -32.22 2.66
CA CYS A 96 -3.32 -31.98 1.57
C CYS A 96 -4.51 -32.92 1.64
N GLU A 97 -4.28 -34.22 1.83
CA GLU A 97 -5.33 -35.23 1.95
C GLU A 97 -6.25 -34.95 3.16
N LYS A 98 -5.68 -34.59 4.31
CA LYS A 98 -6.42 -34.27 5.53
C LYS A 98 -7.39 -33.09 5.36
N PHE A 99 -6.99 -32.07 4.62
CA PHE A 99 -7.77 -30.83 4.43
C PHE A 99 -8.52 -30.78 3.09
N GLY A 100 -8.41 -31.82 2.26
CA GLY A 100 -9.01 -31.88 0.93
C GLY A 100 -8.44 -30.85 -0.04
N LEU A 101 -7.14 -30.55 0.07
CA LEU A 101 -6.48 -29.48 -0.68
C LEU A 101 -5.89 -29.98 -2.02
N PRO A 102 -5.72 -29.06 -3.01
CA PRO A 102 -4.96 -29.35 -4.22
C PRO A 102 -3.51 -29.77 -3.93
N LYS A 103 -2.92 -30.56 -4.83
CA LYS A 103 -1.50 -30.92 -4.75
C LYS A 103 -0.62 -29.66 -4.78
N GLY A 104 0.38 -29.61 -3.92
CA GLY A 104 1.31 -28.49 -3.82
C GLY A 104 0.94 -27.46 -2.74
N GLU A 105 -0.21 -27.63 -2.08
CA GLU A 105 -0.47 -26.94 -0.81
C GLU A 105 0.37 -27.54 0.30
N PHE A 106 0.76 -26.71 1.26
CA PHE A 106 1.49 -27.12 2.45
C PHE A 106 1.30 -26.07 3.54
N SER A 107 1.49 -26.46 4.79
CA SER A 107 1.45 -25.52 5.91
C SER A 107 2.71 -24.65 5.91
N ILE A 108 2.59 -23.36 5.60
CA ILE A 108 3.69 -22.38 5.71
C ILE A 108 4.03 -22.14 7.19
N ILE A 109 2.99 -21.94 8.01
CA ILE A 109 3.09 -21.66 9.44
C ILE A 109 1.78 -22.03 10.13
N SER A 110 1.83 -22.38 11.40
CA SER A 110 0.66 -22.69 12.22
C SER A 110 0.65 -21.90 13.53
N TYR A 111 -0.56 -21.62 14.02
CA TYR A 111 -0.80 -20.91 15.27
C TYR A 111 -1.81 -21.66 16.13
N SER A 112 -1.46 -21.93 17.39
CA SER A 112 -2.39 -22.51 18.36
C SER A 112 -3.50 -21.52 18.72
N CYS A 113 -4.74 -21.98 18.65
CA CYS A 113 -5.93 -21.22 19.00
C CYS A 113 -7.09 -22.16 19.34
N THR A 114 -8.26 -21.60 19.63
CA THR A 114 -9.51 -22.34 19.76
C THR A 114 -10.53 -21.84 18.74
N ASN A 115 -11.44 -22.68 18.29
CA ASN A 115 -12.54 -22.26 17.41
C ASN A 115 -13.66 -21.52 18.18
N ASP A 116 -14.76 -21.25 17.50
CA ASP A 116 -15.93 -20.55 18.03
C ASP A 116 -16.57 -21.28 19.22
N VAL A 117 -16.53 -22.61 19.22
CA VAL A 117 -16.99 -23.50 20.31
C VAL A 117 -15.90 -23.87 21.33
N PHE A 118 -14.79 -23.12 21.38
CA PHE A 118 -13.67 -23.28 22.33
C PHE A 118 -12.89 -24.60 22.23
N GLN A 119 -13.01 -25.33 21.13
CA GLN A 119 -12.20 -26.52 20.91
C GLN A 119 -10.78 -26.11 20.48
N ALA A 120 -9.77 -26.66 21.16
CA ALA A 120 -8.37 -26.35 20.92
C ALA A 120 -7.87 -26.96 19.60
N GLY A 121 -7.04 -26.20 18.90
CA GLY A 121 -6.53 -26.59 17.60
C GLY A 121 -5.38 -25.71 17.10
N SER A 122 -4.99 -25.97 15.85
CA SER A 122 -4.01 -25.21 15.11
C SER A 122 -4.65 -24.57 13.89
N LEU A 123 -4.43 -23.27 13.70
CA LEU A 123 -4.73 -22.56 12.46
C LEU A 123 -3.47 -22.49 11.60
N HIS A 124 -3.49 -23.20 10.48
CA HIS A 124 -2.45 -23.28 9.48
C HIS A 124 -2.71 -22.27 8.35
N ILE A 125 -1.65 -21.61 7.92
CA ILE A 125 -1.64 -20.74 6.74
C ILE A 125 -0.94 -21.51 5.62
N THR A 126 -1.61 -21.67 4.49
CA THR A 126 -1.04 -22.28 3.27
C THR A 126 -0.94 -21.22 2.17
N PRO A 127 -0.36 -21.54 1.00
CA PRO A 127 -0.31 -20.61 -0.12
C PRO A 127 -1.67 -20.01 -0.51
N TYR A 128 -2.74 -20.80 -0.53
CA TYR A 128 -4.06 -20.34 -0.97
C TYR A 128 -5.21 -20.57 0.03
N TYR A 129 -4.97 -21.24 1.16
CA TYR A 129 -5.99 -21.61 2.13
C TYR A 129 -5.57 -21.29 3.58
N LEU A 130 -6.58 -21.09 4.44
CA LEU A 130 -6.48 -21.19 5.88
C LEU A 130 -7.14 -22.49 6.33
N CYS A 131 -6.41 -23.27 7.11
CA CYS A 131 -6.82 -24.60 7.51
C CYS A 131 -6.79 -24.67 9.03
N PHE A 132 -7.88 -25.03 9.69
CA PHE A 132 -7.91 -25.24 11.14
C PHE A 132 -8.15 -26.71 11.45
N GLU A 133 -7.30 -27.30 12.29
CA GLU A 133 -7.47 -28.67 12.79
C GLU A 133 -7.61 -28.67 14.30
N LEU A 134 -8.47 -29.56 14.80
CA LEU A 134 -8.59 -29.82 16.22
C LEU A 134 -7.42 -30.68 16.74
N HIS A 135 -6.88 -30.30 17.90
CA HIS A 135 -5.96 -31.13 18.68
C HIS A 135 -6.79 -32.18 19.41
N LEU A 136 -7.16 -33.25 18.70
CA LEU A 136 -7.79 -34.50 19.17
C LEU A 136 -8.53 -34.45 20.54
N GLY A 137 -9.85 -34.57 20.50
CA GLY A 137 -10.66 -34.92 21.67
C GLY A 137 -11.55 -36.12 21.39
N LEU A 138 -11.02 -37.35 21.46
CA LEU A 138 -11.70 -38.66 21.66
C LEU A 138 -12.94 -39.05 20.81
N LEU A 139 -13.55 -38.17 20.02
CA LEU A 139 -14.82 -38.34 19.34
C LEU A 139 -14.60 -38.22 17.83
N LYS A 140 -14.58 -39.36 17.13
CA LYS A 140 -14.37 -39.48 15.67
C LYS A 140 -15.54 -38.95 14.82
N THR A 141 -16.54 -38.32 15.41
CA THR A 141 -17.84 -38.03 14.77
C THR A 141 -18.06 -36.59 14.34
N VAL A 142 -17.13 -35.67 14.64
CA VAL A 142 -17.21 -34.26 14.23
C VAL A 142 -16.19 -34.02 13.12
N GLU A 143 -16.56 -33.24 12.09
CA GLU A 143 -15.60 -32.73 11.10
C GLU A 143 -14.49 -31.97 11.84
N ASN A 144 -13.31 -32.57 11.91
CA ASN A 144 -12.20 -32.09 12.74
C ASN A 144 -11.36 -31.03 12.05
N THR A 145 -11.75 -30.62 10.84
CA THR A 145 -11.02 -29.70 9.98
C THR A 145 -11.94 -28.63 9.43
N ILE A 146 -11.41 -27.42 9.28
CA ILE A 146 -12.06 -26.30 8.61
C ILE A 146 -11.08 -25.81 7.55
N THR A 147 -11.54 -25.67 6.30
CA THR A 147 -10.75 -25.15 5.20
C THR A 147 -11.42 -23.90 4.65
N MET A 148 -10.67 -22.80 4.53
CA MET A 148 -11.15 -21.51 4.02
C MET A 148 -10.21 -21.00 2.93
N PRO A 149 -10.65 -20.76 1.69
CA PRO A 149 -9.81 -20.13 0.68
C PRO A 149 -9.45 -18.69 1.07
N ILE A 150 -8.17 -18.32 0.99
CA ILE A 150 -7.71 -16.97 1.34
C ILE A 150 -8.37 -15.91 0.45
N LYS A 151 -8.55 -16.23 -0.84
CA LYS A 151 -9.24 -15.37 -1.82
C LYS A 151 -10.69 -15.01 -1.43
N ASP A 152 -11.31 -15.81 -0.57
CA ASP A 152 -12.70 -15.60 -0.15
C ASP A 152 -12.78 -14.82 1.18
N ILE A 153 -11.64 -14.50 1.81
CA ILE A 153 -11.60 -13.68 3.03
C ILE A 153 -11.76 -12.22 2.64
N VAL A 154 -12.75 -11.52 3.20
CA VAL A 154 -12.98 -10.09 2.93
C VAL A 154 -12.44 -9.18 4.03
N ALA A 155 -12.40 -9.67 5.27
CA ALA A 155 -11.89 -8.91 6.40
C ALA A 155 -11.31 -9.81 7.50
N LEU A 156 -10.31 -9.28 8.20
CA LEU A 156 -9.72 -9.85 9.40
C LEU A 156 -9.86 -8.84 10.53
N ASN A 157 -10.58 -9.20 11.59
CA ASN A 157 -10.93 -8.28 12.66
C ASN A 157 -10.30 -8.72 13.99
N LYS A 158 -9.55 -7.81 14.61
CA LYS A 158 -8.97 -7.97 15.95
C LYS A 158 -10.06 -7.66 16.98
N VAL A 159 -10.55 -8.70 17.64
CA VAL A 159 -11.65 -8.60 18.61
C VAL A 159 -11.17 -8.90 20.03
N LYS A 160 -11.75 -8.22 21.01
CA LYS A 160 -11.66 -8.50 22.44
C LYS A 160 -12.91 -9.25 22.88
N MET A 161 -12.72 -10.40 23.53
CA MET A 161 -13.82 -11.18 24.10
C MET A 161 -14.54 -10.41 25.22
N PHE A 162 -13.80 -9.65 26.01
CA PHE A 162 -14.34 -8.83 27.10
C PHE A 162 -13.81 -7.41 26.97
N LYS A 163 -14.69 -6.45 26.68
CA LYS A 163 -14.31 -5.04 26.49
C LYS A 163 -13.74 -4.37 27.74
N PHE A 164 -14.08 -4.88 28.92
CA PHE A 164 -13.70 -4.29 30.22
C PHE A 164 -12.35 -4.80 30.75
N LEU A 165 -11.82 -5.91 30.23
CA LEU A 165 -10.55 -6.47 30.71
C LEU A 165 -9.36 -5.76 30.05
N PRO A 166 -8.41 -5.22 30.83
CA PRO A 166 -7.18 -4.65 30.27
C PRO A 166 -6.37 -5.76 29.61
N GLY A 167 -6.03 -5.60 28.33
CA GLY A 167 -5.28 -6.60 27.57
C GLY A 167 -5.32 -6.40 26.06
N LYS A 168 -4.40 -7.07 25.35
CA LYS A 168 -4.22 -6.95 23.89
C LYS A 168 -5.29 -7.67 23.06
N GLY A 169 -6.21 -8.41 23.68
CA GLY A 169 -7.24 -9.22 23.01
C GLY A 169 -6.64 -10.46 22.31
N ALA A 170 -7.27 -11.61 22.50
CA ALA A 170 -6.77 -12.90 22.00
C ALA A 170 -7.68 -13.53 20.92
N CYS A 171 -8.65 -12.77 20.39
CA CYS A 171 -9.62 -13.24 19.43
C CYS A 171 -9.41 -12.59 18.06
N ALA A 172 -9.56 -13.40 17.01
CA ALA A 172 -9.53 -13.01 15.62
C ALA A 172 -10.82 -13.47 14.95
N GLU A 173 -11.44 -12.57 14.22
CA GLU A 173 -12.64 -12.84 13.43
C GLU A 173 -12.25 -12.78 11.95
N VAL A 174 -12.58 -13.85 11.22
CA VAL A 174 -12.37 -13.98 9.77
C VAL A 174 -13.72 -13.87 9.10
N LYS A 175 -13.94 -12.79 8.35
CA LYS A 175 -15.16 -12.59 7.56
C LYS A 175 -14.93 -13.05 6.14
N MET A 176 -15.81 -13.92 5.65
CA MET A 176 -15.78 -14.48 4.30
C MET A 176 -16.70 -13.71 3.34
N LYS A 177 -16.52 -13.92 2.04
CA LYS A 177 -17.27 -13.26 0.96
C LYS A 177 -18.76 -13.59 0.96
N ASP A 178 -19.14 -14.76 1.45
CA ASP A 178 -20.53 -15.19 1.66
C ASP A 178 -21.16 -14.59 2.93
N ASN A 179 -20.49 -13.63 3.57
CA ASN A 179 -20.82 -13.05 4.87
C ASN A 179 -20.76 -14.03 6.06
N SER A 180 -20.27 -15.25 5.88
CA SER A 180 -19.99 -16.13 7.00
C SER A 180 -18.82 -15.59 7.83
N ILE A 181 -18.85 -15.87 9.13
CA ILE A 181 -17.87 -15.39 10.09
C ILE A 181 -17.29 -16.60 10.83
N LYS A 182 -15.97 -16.71 10.87
CA LYS A 182 -15.25 -17.69 11.69
C LYS A 182 -14.49 -16.98 12.79
N LEU A 183 -14.78 -17.37 14.04
CA LEU A 183 -14.16 -16.78 15.22
C LEU A 183 -13.13 -17.74 15.80
N PHE A 184 -11.90 -17.27 15.92
CA PHE A 184 -10.80 -18.00 16.54
C PHE A 184 -10.34 -17.24 17.80
N LYS A 185 -10.14 -17.96 18.91
CA LYS A 185 -9.88 -17.40 20.24
C LYS A 185 -8.58 -17.96 20.81
N GLY A 186 -8.13 -17.39 21.93
CA GLY A 186 -7.00 -17.92 22.68
C GLY A 186 -5.63 -17.82 21.98
N PHE A 187 -5.46 -16.94 21.00
CA PHE A 187 -4.17 -16.77 20.34
C PHE A 187 -3.12 -16.17 21.27
N LEU A 188 -1.96 -16.82 21.35
CA LEU A 188 -0.75 -16.23 21.95
C LEU A 188 -0.14 -15.15 21.05
N ARG A 189 -0.14 -15.38 19.72
CA ARG A 189 0.49 -14.52 18.71
C ARG A 189 -0.52 -13.96 17.69
N ARG A 190 -1.67 -13.46 18.17
CA ARG A 190 -2.79 -13.00 17.32
C ARG A 190 -2.37 -12.01 16.24
N LYS A 191 -1.63 -10.95 16.62
CA LYS A 191 -1.23 -9.87 15.69
C LYS A 191 -0.42 -10.42 14.52
N GLU A 192 0.51 -11.31 14.83
CA GLU A 192 1.38 -11.91 13.84
C GLU A 192 0.65 -12.89 12.94
N CYS A 193 -0.22 -13.73 13.51
CA CYS A 193 -1.09 -14.62 12.73
C CYS A 193 -1.89 -13.83 11.69
N LEU A 194 -2.62 -12.79 12.11
CA LEU A 194 -3.40 -11.96 11.19
C LEU A 194 -2.54 -11.24 10.14
N ARG A 195 -1.35 -10.76 10.52
CA ARG A 195 -0.40 -10.16 9.58
C ARG A 195 0.07 -11.17 8.55
N ASN A 196 0.38 -12.41 8.95
CA ASN A 196 0.84 -13.43 8.02
C ASN A 196 -0.27 -13.87 7.06
N ILE A 197 -1.53 -13.93 7.51
CA ILE A 197 -2.68 -14.15 6.62
C ILE A 197 -2.80 -13.00 5.61
N TYR A 198 -2.74 -11.76 6.09
CA TYR A 198 -2.81 -10.56 5.23
C TYR A 198 -1.69 -10.54 4.19
N ASN A 199 -0.44 -10.78 4.60
CA ASN A 199 0.70 -10.82 3.70
C ASN A 199 0.56 -11.95 2.66
N GLN A 200 0.08 -13.12 3.08
CA GLN A 200 -0.16 -14.23 2.16
C GLN A 200 -1.24 -13.88 1.12
N ALA A 201 -2.29 -13.16 1.53
CA ALA A 201 -3.29 -12.65 0.61
C ALA A 201 -2.69 -11.67 -0.42
N LEU A 202 -1.83 -10.75 0.02
CA LEU A 202 -1.13 -9.84 -0.88
C LEU A 202 -0.25 -10.59 -1.89
N THR A 203 0.45 -11.65 -1.46
CA THR A 203 1.28 -12.48 -2.34
C THR A 203 0.48 -13.12 -3.49
N ILE A 204 -0.79 -13.47 -3.25
CA ILE A 204 -1.69 -14.02 -4.28
C ILE A 204 -2.51 -12.95 -5.01
N GLY A 205 -2.20 -11.66 -4.81
CA GLY A 205 -2.91 -10.54 -5.45
C GLY A 205 -4.29 -10.23 -4.86
N HIS A 206 -4.56 -10.66 -3.64
CA HIS A 206 -5.83 -10.45 -2.95
C HIS A 206 -5.72 -9.41 -1.83
N THR A 207 -6.74 -8.56 -1.68
CA THR A 207 -6.76 -7.51 -0.64
C THR A 207 -7.78 -7.85 0.44
N ILE A 208 -7.34 -7.83 1.69
CA ILE A 208 -8.16 -8.12 2.87
C ILE A 208 -8.24 -6.87 3.74
N ASN A 209 -9.43 -6.51 4.19
CA ASN A 209 -9.59 -5.38 5.12
C ASN A 209 -9.15 -5.77 6.53
N MET A 210 -8.16 -5.05 7.08
CA MET A 210 -7.72 -5.23 8.46
C MET A 210 -8.52 -4.32 9.40
N LEU A 211 -9.22 -4.93 10.35
CA LEU A 211 -10.11 -4.24 11.29
C LEU A 211 -9.68 -4.46 12.74
N ARG A 212 -10.08 -3.54 13.61
CA ARG A 212 -9.99 -3.61 15.07
C ARG A 212 -11.32 -3.18 15.65
N GLU A 213 -12.00 -4.10 16.33
CA GLU A 213 -13.34 -3.86 16.88
C GLU A 213 -14.29 -3.27 15.81
N GLY A 214 -14.19 -3.75 14.57
CA GLY A 214 -15.02 -3.30 13.43
C GLY A 214 -14.57 -2.01 12.73
N ASN A 215 -13.52 -1.33 13.21
CA ASN A 215 -12.99 -0.11 12.57
C ASN A 215 -11.68 -0.39 11.82
N PRO A 216 -11.31 0.39 10.79
CA PRO A 216 -10.03 0.25 10.09
C PRO A 216 -8.84 0.26 11.07
N ASP A 217 -8.00 -0.77 11.02
CA ASP A 217 -6.85 -0.90 11.92
C ASP A 217 -5.58 -0.37 11.24
N HIS A 218 -5.20 0.89 11.43
CA HIS A 218 -4.02 1.45 10.73
C HIS A 218 -2.66 0.95 11.28
N GLU A 219 -2.62 0.27 12.43
CA GLU A 219 -1.38 -0.20 13.07
C GLU A 219 -0.63 -1.30 12.29
N HIS A 220 -1.30 -2.03 11.37
CA HIS A 220 -0.64 -3.13 10.65
C HIS A 220 0.34 -2.65 9.56
N LEU A 221 0.34 -1.35 9.23
CA LEU A 221 1.21 -0.73 8.24
C LEU A 221 2.56 -0.28 8.81
N SER A 222 2.74 -0.31 10.13
CA SER A 222 3.99 0.10 10.78
C SER A 222 4.98 -1.08 10.83
N PRO A 223 6.21 -0.93 10.29
CA PRO A 223 7.21 -2.00 10.27
C PRO A 223 7.75 -2.39 11.66
N ASP A 224 7.47 -1.61 12.71
CA ASP A 224 8.08 -1.73 14.04
C ASP A 224 7.25 -2.55 15.07
N ASN A 225 6.24 -3.34 14.65
CA ASN A 225 5.31 -4.05 15.55
C ASN A 225 5.22 -5.57 15.35
#